data_AF-A0A926TGE4-F1
#
_entry.id   AF-A0A926TGE4-F1
#
_cell.length_a   1.000
_cell.length_b   1.000
_cell.length_c   1.000
_cell.angle_alpha   90.00
_cell.angle_beta   90.00
_cell.angle_gamma   90.00
#
_symmetry.space_group_name_H-M   'P 1'
#
loop_
_entity.id
_entity.type
_entity.pdbx_description
1 polymer ?
#
loop_
_entity_poly.entity_id
_entity_poly.type
_entity_poly.pdbx_seq_one_letter_code
_entity_poly.pdbx_strand_id
1 'polypeptide(L)'
;MKNWYYLLGKASEGQVKALTTFPLLELARFYSYPIQINVEEGIDEIEIADEDKIITGRFDIVAVDRARPTVNDVPFWILVIESKECGVEIRQALPQLLTYAYDSLKCQPSVWGLATNGLQHLFVLVEQADPPTYQLLPELHLLEPERSIRLLQVLKAIGKQHFAAT
;
A
#
# COMPACT_ATOMS: atom_id res chain seq x y z
N MET A 1 25.42 -11.06 -6.68
CA MET A 1 24.86 -10.30 -5.54
C MET A 1 25.27 -8.82 -5.50
N LYS A 2 26.51 -8.41 -5.85
CA LYS A 2 26.91 -6.98 -5.82
C LYS A 2 26.04 -6.04 -6.69
N ASN A 3 25.54 -6.45 -7.84
CA ASN A 3 24.76 -5.57 -8.73
C ASN A 3 23.37 -5.18 -8.20
N TRP A 4 22.73 -6.02 -7.39
CA TRP A 4 21.36 -5.76 -6.93
C TRP A 4 21.27 -4.57 -5.97
N TYR A 5 22.26 -4.44 -5.08
CA TYR A 5 22.33 -3.33 -4.12
C TYR A 5 22.53 -1.97 -4.83
N TYR A 6 23.35 -1.94 -5.88
CA TYR A 6 23.58 -0.74 -6.68
C TYR A 6 22.37 -0.36 -7.55
N LEU A 7 21.63 -1.36 -8.06
CA LEU A 7 20.41 -1.13 -8.82
C LEU A 7 19.29 -0.56 -7.94
N LEU A 8 19.13 -1.07 -6.72
CA LEU A 8 18.12 -0.55 -5.81
C LEU A 8 18.46 0.85 -5.29
N GLY A 9 19.71 1.14 -4.93
CA GLY A 9 20.08 2.44 -4.35
C GLY A 9 19.77 3.69 -5.20
N LYS A 10 19.39 3.53 -6.48
CA LYS A 10 18.92 4.59 -7.37
C LYS A 10 17.65 4.21 -8.15
N ALA A 11 16.90 3.24 -7.65
CA ALA A 11 15.68 2.78 -8.31
C ALA A 11 14.60 3.87 -8.26
N SER A 12 14.03 4.17 -9.42
CA SER A 12 12.79 4.94 -9.55
C SER A 12 11.61 4.24 -8.86
N GLU A 13 10.51 4.95 -8.62
CA GLU A 13 9.28 4.36 -8.05
C GLU A 13 8.80 3.12 -8.81
N GLY A 14 8.75 3.18 -10.14
CA GLY A 14 8.38 2.04 -10.98
C GLY A 14 9.33 0.85 -10.81
N GLN A 15 10.64 1.10 -10.71
CA GLN A 15 11.62 0.04 -10.43
C GLN A 15 11.49 -0.51 -9.01
N VAL A 16 11.22 0.32 -8.01
CA VAL A 16 10.92 -0.13 -6.64
C VAL A 16 9.73 -1.08 -6.66
N LYS A 17 8.62 -0.70 -7.30
CA LYS A 17 7.43 -1.56 -7.42
C LYS A 17 7.75 -2.89 -8.10
N ALA A 18 8.41 -2.85 -9.25
CA ALA A 18 8.72 -4.04 -10.05
C ALA A 18 9.72 -4.99 -9.38
N LEU A 19 10.76 -4.45 -8.74
CA LEU A 19 11.86 -5.25 -8.18
C LEU A 19 11.59 -5.73 -6.76
N THR A 20 10.67 -5.08 -6.03
CA THR A 20 10.46 -5.37 -4.60
C THR A 20 8.98 -5.53 -4.24
N THR A 21 8.15 -4.52 -4.45
CA THR A 21 6.75 -4.50 -3.98
C THR A 21 5.90 -5.59 -4.63
N PHE A 22 5.86 -5.69 -5.96
CA PHE A 22 5.05 -6.70 -6.64
C PHE A 22 5.49 -8.15 -6.30
N PRO A 23 6.80 -8.49 -6.27
CA PRO A 23 7.25 -9.79 -5.78
C PRO A 23 6.80 -10.09 -4.34
N LEU A 24 6.85 -9.11 -3.43
CA LEU A 24 6.41 -9.29 -2.05
C LEU A 24 4.90 -9.56 -1.95
N LEU A 25 4.10 -8.83 -2.73
CA LEU A 25 2.65 -9.04 -2.80
C LEU A 25 2.28 -10.42 -3.37
N GLU A 26 3.02 -10.89 -4.38
CA GLU A 26 2.86 -12.25 -4.93
C GLU A 26 3.18 -13.31 -3.87
N LEU A 27 4.32 -13.19 -3.19
CA LEU A 27 4.70 -14.11 -2.12
C LEU A 27 3.72 -14.10 -0.94
N ALA A 28 3.03 -12.97 -0.72
CA ALA A 28 1.99 -12.81 0.28
C ALA A 28 0.57 -13.18 -0.21
N ARG A 29 0.44 -13.58 -1.49
CA ARG A 29 -0.81 -14.02 -2.14
C ARG A 29 -1.87 -12.92 -2.36
N PHE A 30 -1.46 -11.67 -2.49
CA PHE A 30 -2.39 -10.56 -2.75
C PHE A 30 -3.02 -10.59 -4.15
N TYR A 31 -2.46 -11.34 -5.11
CA TYR A 31 -3.08 -11.56 -6.43
C TYR A 31 -4.03 -12.77 -6.45
N SER A 32 -4.23 -13.44 -5.31
CA SER A 32 -5.20 -14.54 -5.20
C SER A 32 -6.59 -14.00 -4.87
N TYR A 33 -7.61 -14.54 -5.52
CA TYR A 33 -9.00 -14.30 -5.13
C TYR A 33 -9.21 -14.60 -3.62
N PRO A 34 -10.03 -13.81 -2.91
CA PRO A 34 -10.84 -12.67 -3.37
C PRO A 34 -10.16 -11.30 -3.42
N ILE A 35 -8.85 -11.21 -3.18
CA ILE A 35 -8.14 -9.93 -3.23
C ILE A 35 -7.94 -9.50 -4.69
N GLN A 36 -8.28 -8.25 -4.99
CA GLN A 36 -7.93 -7.56 -6.22
C GLN A 36 -6.90 -6.47 -5.91
N ILE A 37 -5.84 -6.45 -6.70
CA ILE A 37 -4.88 -5.34 -6.72
C ILE A 37 -5.28 -4.38 -7.83
N ASN A 38 -5.43 -3.11 -7.48
CA ASN A 38 -5.51 -1.99 -8.41
C ASN A 38 -4.17 -1.25 -8.35
N VAL A 39 -3.52 -1.13 -9.50
CA VAL A 39 -2.29 -0.33 -9.67
C VAL A 39 -2.70 0.86 -10.53
N GLU A 40 -2.55 2.08 -10.02
CA GLU A 40 -2.70 3.27 -10.86
C GLU A 40 -1.31 3.65 -11.39
N GLU A 41 -1.04 3.35 -12.66
CA GLU A 41 0.11 3.91 -13.36
C GLU A 41 -0.29 5.26 -13.96
N GLY A 42 0.52 6.28 -13.66
CA GLY A 42 0.40 7.60 -14.26
C GLY A 42 0.51 7.53 -15.78
N ILE A 43 -0.62 7.43 -16.47
CA ILE A 43 -0.77 7.98 -17.83
C ILE A 43 -1.46 9.34 -17.66
N ASP A 44 -0.87 10.34 -18.28
CA ASP A 44 -1.22 11.75 -18.22
C ASP A 44 -2.70 12.04 -18.51
N GLU A 45 -3.15 13.19 -18.00
CA GLU A 45 -4.42 13.89 -18.25
C GLU A 45 -5.30 13.34 -19.39
N ILE A 46 -6.54 12.99 -19.05
CA ILE A 46 -7.66 13.20 -19.96
C ILE A 46 -8.58 14.19 -19.25
N GLU A 47 -8.46 15.47 -19.62
CA GLU A 47 -9.48 16.48 -19.34
C GLU A 47 -10.82 15.98 -19.88
N ILE A 48 -11.79 15.77 -19.01
CA ILE A 48 -13.19 15.91 -19.37
C ILE A 48 -13.82 16.77 -18.29
N ALA A 49 -14.21 17.97 -18.71
CA ALA A 49 -14.92 18.96 -17.91
C ALA A 49 -16.17 18.34 -17.28
N ASP A 50 -16.26 18.42 -15.96
CA ASP A 50 -17.39 19.08 -15.32
C ASP A 50 -17.04 19.49 -13.89
N GLU A 51 -17.48 20.69 -13.53
CA GLU A 51 -17.34 21.30 -12.22
C GLU A 51 -18.12 20.49 -11.18
N ASP A 52 -17.44 19.69 -10.38
CA ASP A 52 -17.56 19.70 -8.91
C ASP A 52 -16.99 18.42 -8.28
N LYS A 53 -15.90 18.63 -7.54
CA LYS A 53 -15.11 17.65 -6.75
C LYS A 53 -14.22 16.71 -7.54
N ILE A 54 -13.03 17.23 -7.88
CA ILE A 54 -11.87 16.38 -8.17
C ILE A 54 -11.12 16.15 -6.86
N ILE A 55 -11.16 14.93 -6.33
CA ILE A 55 -10.12 14.48 -5.39
C ILE A 55 -8.92 14.12 -6.26
N THR A 56 -8.04 15.10 -6.51
CA THR A 56 -6.81 14.89 -7.27
C THR A 56 -5.76 14.25 -6.39
N GLY A 57 -5.73 12.92 -6.38
CA GLY A 57 -4.64 12.15 -5.81
C GLY A 57 -4.71 10.70 -6.30
N ARG A 58 -3.62 10.20 -6.90
CA ARG A 58 -3.46 8.81 -7.32
C ARG A 58 -2.67 8.02 -6.28
N PHE A 59 -3.14 6.82 -5.96
CA PHE A 59 -2.48 5.89 -5.06
C PHE A 59 -1.61 4.94 -5.87
N ASP A 60 -0.43 4.60 -5.37
CA ASP A 60 0.43 3.69 -6.11
C ASP A 60 -0.20 2.30 -6.29
N ILE A 61 -0.73 1.72 -5.22
CA ILE A 61 -1.38 0.41 -5.23
C ILE A 61 -2.45 0.35 -4.13
N VAL A 62 -3.63 -0.18 -4.46
CA VAL A 62 -4.68 -0.50 -3.47
C VAL A 62 -5.09 -1.97 -3.63
N ALA A 63 -5.07 -2.71 -2.53
CA ALA A 63 -5.64 -4.04 -2.41
C ALA A 63 -7.06 -3.94 -1.86
N VAL A 64 -8.03 -4.49 -2.58
CA VAL A 64 -9.44 -4.49 -2.19
C VAL A 64 -10.01 -5.91 -2.18
N ASP A 65 -11.05 -6.13 -1.39
CA ASP A 65 -11.84 -7.35 -1.44
C ASP A 65 -12.97 -7.26 -2.47
N ARG A 66 -13.00 -8.20 -3.41
CA ARG A 66 -14.09 -8.34 -4.39
C ARG A 66 -15.27 -9.18 -3.91
N ALA A 67 -15.09 -10.01 -2.88
CA ALA A 67 -16.12 -10.97 -2.44
C ALA A 67 -17.05 -10.42 -1.35
N ARG A 68 -16.58 -9.47 -0.55
CA ARG A 68 -17.37 -8.89 0.54
C ARG A 68 -18.46 -7.97 0.00
N PRO A 69 -19.72 -8.11 0.46
CA PRO A 69 -20.79 -7.15 0.18
C PRO A 69 -20.37 -5.76 0.66
N THR A 70 -20.43 -4.81 -0.25
CA THR A 70 -20.03 -3.43 -0.01
C THR A 70 -21.25 -2.58 0.31
N VAL A 71 -21.11 -1.59 1.17
CA VAL A 71 -22.15 -0.57 1.36
C VAL A 71 -22.04 0.38 0.16
N ASN A 72 -23.12 0.52 -0.62
CA ASN A 72 -23.17 1.38 -1.80
C ASN A 72 -22.11 1.08 -2.88
N ASP A 73 -21.80 -0.21 -3.12
CA ASP A 73 -20.78 -0.65 -4.09
C ASP A 73 -19.33 -0.16 -3.80
N VAL A 74 -19.06 0.36 -2.59
CA VAL A 74 -17.72 0.85 -2.21
C VAL A 74 -16.80 -0.31 -1.78
N PRO A 75 -15.69 -0.58 -2.49
CA PRO A 75 -14.80 -1.71 -2.20
C PRO A 75 -14.25 -1.66 -0.77
N PHE A 76 -14.11 -2.82 -0.13
CA PHE A 76 -13.46 -2.91 1.18
C PHE A 76 -11.94 -2.96 1.01
N TRP A 77 -11.23 -1.98 1.58
CA TRP A 77 -9.78 -1.83 1.37
C TRP A 77 -9.02 -2.66 2.41
N ILE A 78 -8.07 -3.45 1.93
CA ILE A 78 -7.24 -4.31 2.77
C ILE A 78 -5.92 -3.62 3.05
N LEU A 79 -5.27 -3.11 2.01
CA LEU A 79 -3.93 -2.52 2.07
C LEU A 79 -3.80 -1.40 1.03
N VAL A 80 -3.35 -0.23 1.47
CA VAL A 80 -2.92 0.88 0.63
C VAL A 80 -1.39 0.93 0.62
N ILE A 81 -0.77 1.09 -0.54
CA ILE A 81 0.69 1.19 -0.66
C ILE A 81 1.04 2.50 -1.34
N GLU A 82 2.01 3.20 -0.76
CA GLU A 82 2.65 4.38 -1.34
C GLU A 82 4.15 4.09 -1.46
N SER A 83 4.66 4.10 -2.68
CA SER A 83 6.07 3.88 -2.98
C SER A 83 6.78 5.21 -3.23
N LYS A 84 8.08 5.23 -2.94
CA LYS A 84 8.98 6.31 -3.33
C LYS A 84 10.21 5.74 -4.00
N GLU A 85 10.97 6.59 -4.68
CA GLU A 85 12.30 6.24 -5.16
C GLU A 85 13.18 5.79 -3.99
N CYS A 86 14.08 4.84 -4.22
CA CYS A 86 14.83 4.20 -3.13
C CYS A 86 15.68 5.16 -2.28
N GLY A 87 16.14 6.28 -2.87
CA GLY A 87 16.94 7.28 -2.16
C GLY A 87 16.13 8.24 -1.28
N VAL A 88 14.80 8.20 -1.35
CA VAL A 88 13.91 9.09 -0.62
C VAL A 88 13.66 8.56 0.79
N GLU A 89 13.59 9.47 1.76
CA GLU A 89 13.23 9.15 3.13
C GLU A 89 11.78 8.65 3.17
N ILE A 90 11.58 7.44 3.71
CA ILE A 90 10.31 6.71 3.61
C ILE A 90 9.13 7.43 4.26
N ARG A 91 9.34 8.22 5.31
CA ARG A 91 8.24 8.94 5.98
C ARG A 91 7.67 10.06 5.12
N GLN A 92 8.37 10.50 4.07
CA GLN A 92 7.81 11.42 3.08
C GLN A 92 6.61 10.82 2.31
N ALA A 93 6.45 9.49 2.31
CA ALA A 93 5.27 8.83 1.75
C ALA A 93 4.04 8.91 2.67
N LEU A 94 4.21 9.16 3.97
CA LEU A 94 3.11 9.10 4.95
C LEU A 94 1.99 10.11 4.70
N PRO A 95 2.24 11.40 4.39
CA PRO A 95 1.15 12.36 4.19
C PRO A 95 0.19 11.94 3.07
N GLN A 96 0.75 11.50 1.94
CA GLN A 96 -0.03 11.03 0.80
C GLN A 96 -0.79 9.75 1.15
N LEU A 97 -0.10 8.76 1.73
CA LEU A 97 -0.73 7.51 2.19
C LEU A 97 -1.87 7.74 3.20
N LEU A 98 -1.71 8.67 4.15
CA LEU A 98 -2.71 8.92 5.19
C LEU A 98 -3.95 9.63 4.64
N THR A 99 -3.80 10.59 3.73
CA THR A 99 -4.92 11.29 3.06
C THR A 99 -5.92 10.27 2.49
N TYR A 100 -5.32 9.34 1.79
CA TYR A 100 -5.86 8.16 1.14
C TYR A 100 -6.49 7.14 2.09
N ALA A 101 -5.77 6.73 3.12
CA ALA A 101 -6.29 5.80 4.11
C ALA A 101 -7.49 6.39 4.86
N TYR A 102 -7.49 7.69 5.18
CA TYR A 102 -8.61 8.36 5.85
C TYR A 102 -9.88 8.39 5.01
N ASP A 103 -9.78 8.51 3.69
CA ASP A 103 -10.94 8.44 2.81
C ASP A 103 -11.63 7.07 2.87
N SER A 104 -10.86 5.98 2.99
CA SER A 104 -11.43 4.64 3.16
C SER A 104 -12.26 4.52 4.44
N LEU A 105 -11.87 5.21 5.52
CA LEU A 105 -12.54 5.14 6.83
C LEU A 105 -13.97 5.66 6.83
N LYS A 106 -14.41 6.33 5.76
CA LYS A 106 -15.81 6.69 5.55
C LYS A 106 -16.71 5.45 5.44
N CYS A 107 -16.16 4.33 4.99
CA CYS A 107 -16.91 3.10 4.70
C CYS A 107 -16.38 1.85 5.42
N GLN A 108 -15.28 1.94 6.19
CA GLN A 108 -14.71 0.83 6.96
C GLN A 108 -14.07 1.28 8.27
N PRO A 109 -13.99 0.41 9.30
CA PRO A 109 -13.47 0.81 10.62
C PRO A 109 -11.96 1.02 10.66
N SER A 110 -11.20 0.37 9.77
CA SER A 110 -9.75 0.49 9.71
C SER A 110 -9.21 0.04 8.36
N VAL A 111 -7.99 0.45 8.02
CA VAL A 111 -7.26 0.02 6.82
C VAL A 111 -5.77 -0.09 7.12
N TRP A 112 -5.09 -1.05 6.51
CA TRP A 112 -3.63 -1.09 6.54
C TRP A 112 -3.04 -0.19 5.46
N GLY A 113 -1.93 0.47 5.80
CA GLY A 113 -1.08 1.17 4.87
C GLY A 113 0.35 0.63 4.89
N LEU A 114 1.05 0.78 3.77
CA LEU A 114 2.47 0.51 3.62
C LEU A 114 3.14 1.65 2.86
N ALA A 115 3.99 2.40 3.53
CA ALA A 115 4.99 3.24 2.86
C ALA A 115 6.21 2.37 2.51
N THR A 116 6.80 2.54 1.33
CA THR A 116 8.02 1.82 0.94
C THR A 116 8.90 2.60 -0.03
N ASN A 117 10.21 2.40 0.05
CA ASN A 117 11.17 2.81 -0.99
C ASN A 117 11.91 1.59 -1.59
N GLY A 118 11.34 0.40 -1.39
CA GLY A 118 11.89 -0.89 -1.81
C GLY A 118 12.94 -1.49 -0.88
N LEU A 119 13.68 -0.68 -0.12
CA LEU A 119 14.56 -1.18 0.94
C LEU A 119 13.88 -1.11 2.30
N GLN A 120 13.31 0.05 2.62
CA GLN A 120 12.58 0.30 3.86
C GLN A 120 11.09 0.09 3.64
N HIS A 121 10.42 -0.37 4.68
CA HIS A 121 9.00 -0.67 4.70
C HIS A 121 8.43 -0.21 6.04
N LEU A 122 7.42 0.66 6.00
CA LEU A 122 6.79 1.22 7.17
C LEU A 122 5.29 0.94 7.10
N PHE A 123 4.85 -0.04 7.89
CA PHE A 123 3.44 -0.36 8.03
C PHE A 123 2.75 0.63 8.95
N VAL A 124 1.51 0.95 8.61
CA VAL A 124 0.63 1.79 9.39
C VAL A 124 -0.75 1.16 9.47
N LEU A 125 -1.31 1.09 10.68
CA LEU A 125 -2.72 0.80 10.86
C LEU A 125 -3.45 2.14 11.03
N VAL A 126 -4.45 2.39 10.20
CA VAL A 126 -5.27 3.61 10.26
C VAL A 126 -6.67 3.22 10.71
N GLU A 127 -7.21 3.91 11.70
CA GLU A 127 -8.44 3.52 12.39
C GLU A 127 -9.41 4.69 12.46
N GLN A 128 -10.70 4.36 12.33
CA GLN A 128 -11.79 5.30 12.50
C GLN A 128 -11.87 5.72 13.97
N ALA A 129 -11.78 7.03 14.20
CA ALA A 129 -11.91 7.69 15.48
C ALA A 129 -12.37 9.13 15.23
N ASP A 130 -12.64 9.89 16.29
CA ASP A 130 -12.96 11.31 16.20
C ASP A 130 -11.90 12.14 16.96
N PRO A 131 -10.83 12.62 16.29
CA PRO A 131 -10.50 12.47 14.87
C PRO A 131 -9.85 11.10 14.53
N PRO A 132 -9.74 10.72 13.24
CA PRO A 132 -9.06 9.48 12.82
C PRO A 132 -7.63 9.37 13.38
N THR A 133 -7.23 8.14 13.73
CA THR A 133 -5.92 7.86 14.32
C THR A 133 -5.11 6.90 13.45
N TYR A 134 -3.78 6.91 13.63
CA TYR A 134 -2.91 5.92 13.01
C TYR A 134 -1.80 5.46 13.95
N GLN A 135 -1.37 4.22 13.79
CA GLN A 135 -0.26 3.62 14.51
C GLN A 135 0.79 3.09 13.53
N LEU A 136 2.03 3.54 13.70
CA LEU A 136 3.18 3.02 12.96
C LEU A 136 3.72 1.75 13.62
N LEU A 137 4.02 0.73 12.81
CA LEU A 137 4.83 -0.39 13.25
C LEU A 137 6.32 -0.04 13.14
N PRO A 138 7.22 -0.79 13.81
CA PRO A 138 8.64 -0.66 13.59
C PRO A 138 8.98 -0.83 12.11
N GLU A 139 9.87 0.03 11.60
CA GLU A 139 10.36 -0.07 10.23
C GLU A 139 10.96 -1.46 9.98
N LEU A 140 10.79 -2.00 8.78
CA LEU A 140 11.40 -3.25 8.33
C LEU A 140 12.29 -2.99 7.12
N HIS A 141 13.45 -3.64 7.08
CA HIS A 141 14.43 -3.48 6.02
C HIS A 141 14.60 -4.77 5.22
N LEU A 142 14.50 -4.69 3.89
CA LEU A 142 14.48 -5.85 2.99
C LEU A 142 15.79 -6.65 3.01
N LEU A 143 16.91 -5.97 3.26
CA LEU A 143 18.24 -6.61 3.23
C LEU A 143 18.69 -7.13 4.59
N GLU A 144 17.89 -6.95 5.63
CA GLU A 144 18.15 -7.50 6.96
C GLU A 144 17.35 -8.80 7.13
N PRO A 145 17.99 -9.99 7.22
CA PRO A 145 17.31 -11.27 7.10
C PRO A 145 16.11 -11.46 8.03
N GLU A 146 16.25 -11.10 9.32
CA GLU A 146 15.15 -11.25 10.27
C GLU A 146 14.00 -10.28 9.98
N ARG A 147 14.30 -9.04 9.60
CA ARG A 147 13.29 -8.02 9.29
C ARG A 147 12.61 -8.28 7.95
N SER A 148 13.31 -8.86 6.97
CA SER A 148 12.73 -9.23 5.68
C SER A 148 11.80 -10.44 5.78
N ILE A 149 12.12 -11.40 6.66
CA ILE A 149 11.19 -12.48 7.01
C ILE A 149 9.95 -11.89 7.69
N ARG A 150 10.11 -10.99 8.66
CA ARG A 150 8.99 -10.31 9.33
C ARG A 150 8.14 -9.50 8.36
N LEU A 151 8.75 -8.83 7.38
CA LEU A 151 8.04 -8.07 6.34
C LEU A 151 7.05 -8.96 5.59
N LEU A 152 7.50 -10.13 5.12
CA LEU A 152 6.62 -11.08 4.44
C LEU A 152 5.56 -11.67 5.38
N GLN A 153 5.90 -11.92 6.65
CA GLN A 153 4.95 -12.40 7.65
C GLN A 153 3.84 -11.38 7.92
N VAL A 154 4.16 -10.09 8.04
CA VAL A 154 3.18 -9.02 8.22
C VAL A 154 2.25 -8.93 7.01
N LEU A 155 2.78 -8.92 5.78
CA LEU A 155 1.96 -8.92 4.56
C LEU A 155 1.00 -10.13 4.53
N LYS A 156 1.51 -11.33 4.83
CA LYS A 156 0.68 -12.54 4.91
C LYS A 156 -0.37 -12.45 6.01
N ALA A 157 -0.06 -11.84 7.15
CA ALA A 157 -1.00 -11.67 8.24
C ALA A 157 -2.13 -10.70 7.85
N ILE A 158 -1.80 -9.57 7.19
CA ILE A 158 -2.77 -8.61 6.66
C ILE A 158 -3.73 -9.30 5.68
N GLY A 159 -3.19 -10.03 4.69
CA GLY A 159 -4.02 -10.76 3.72
C GLY A 159 -4.89 -11.85 4.37
N LYS A 160 -4.40 -12.52 5.42
CA LYS A 160 -5.15 -13.57 6.15
C LYS A 160 -6.22 -13.04 7.09
N GLN A 161 -5.96 -11.93 7.80
CA GLN A 161 -6.95 -11.31 8.69
C GLN A 161 -8.26 -11.04 7.94
N HIS A 162 -8.12 -10.68 6.66
CA HIS A 162 -9.24 -10.50 5.76
C HIS A 162 -10.05 -11.79 5.52
N PHE A 163 -9.39 -12.93 5.28
CA PHE A 163 -10.07 -14.22 5.09
C PHE A 163 -10.67 -14.81 6.36
N ALA A 164 -10.21 -14.42 7.55
CA ALA A 164 -10.72 -14.91 8.82
C ALA A 164 -11.95 -14.12 9.34
N ALA A 165 -12.23 -12.96 8.75
CA ALA A 165 -13.34 -12.07 9.11
C ALA A 165 -14.58 -12.23 8.19
N THR A 166 -14.58 -13.24 7.32
CA THR A 166 -15.68 -13.62 6.42
C THR A 166 -16.23 -14.98 6.84
#